data_AF-A0A1C3PG02-F1
#
_entry.id   AF-A0A1C3PG02-F1
#
_cell.length_a   1.000
_cell.length_b   1.000
_cell.length_c   1.000
_cell.angle_alpha   90.00
_cell.angle_beta   90.00
_cell.angle_gamma   90.00
#
_symmetry.space_group_name_H-M   'P 1'
#
loop_
_entity.id
_entity.type
_entity.pdbx_description
1 polymer ?
#
loop_
_entity_poly.entity_id
_entity_poly.type
_entity_poly.pdbx_seq_one_letter_code
_entity_poly.pdbx_strand_id
1 'polypeptide(L)'
;MATPVARRAGVRAMLDRDEAYDQDPKGEPPISVPRYRRALRAAIDVVPELVTEQGMPRSAVEAEAYSAGVRDALDTVVGVIAQEIEYVGIPDLSAGEPSRTDA
;
A
#
# COMPACT_ATOMS: atom_id res chain seq x y z
N MET A 1 -8.37 -3.07 15.40
CA MET A 1 -8.14 -3.01 13.93
C MET A 1 -8.27 -1.57 13.46
N ALA A 2 -7.35 -1.09 12.61
CA ALA A 2 -7.40 0.25 12.06
C ALA A 2 -8.57 0.40 11.05
N THR A 3 -9.22 1.57 11.04
CA THR A 3 -10.28 1.88 10.09
C THR A 3 -9.73 1.92 8.65
N PRO A 4 -10.57 1.70 7.61
CA PRO A 4 -10.11 1.77 6.23
C PRO A 4 -9.44 3.10 5.87
N VAL A 5 -9.99 4.22 6.38
CA VAL A 5 -9.41 5.56 6.20
C VAL A 5 -8.01 5.65 6.81
N ALA A 6 -7.82 5.15 8.04
CA ALA A 6 -6.52 5.14 8.69
C ALA A 6 -5.50 4.26 7.95
N ARG A 7 -5.94 3.11 7.42
CA ARG A 7 -5.07 2.23 6.59
C ARG A 7 -4.62 2.92 5.31
N ARG A 8 -5.52 3.57 4.57
CA ARG A 8 -5.15 4.34 3.37
C ARG A 8 -4.15 5.45 3.68
N ALA A 9 -4.37 6.18 4.77
CA ALA A 9 -3.44 7.23 5.20
C ALA A 9 -2.05 6.67 5.56
N GLY A 10 -2.00 5.53 6.25
CA GLY A 10 -0.75 4.84 6.58
C GLY A 10 0.02 4.43 5.33
N VAL A 11 -0.63 3.78 4.37
CA VAL A 11 0.00 3.40 3.09
C VAL A 11 0.51 4.62 2.34
N ARG A 12 -0.26 5.71 2.27
CA ARG A 12 0.19 6.96 1.63
C ARG A 12 1.46 7.51 2.28
N ALA A 13 1.49 7.59 3.61
CA ALA A 13 2.66 8.09 4.34
C ALA A 13 3.91 7.22 4.12
N MET A 14 3.75 5.91 3.93
CA MET A 14 4.86 5.01 3.59
C MET A 14 5.37 5.26 2.17
N LEU A 15 4.48 5.40 1.20
CA LEU A 15 4.84 5.72 -0.18
C LEU A 15 5.51 7.10 -0.30
N ASP A 16 5.07 8.08 0.51
CA ASP A 16 5.70 9.41 0.58
C ASP A 16 7.14 9.34 1.11
N ARG A 17 7.39 8.53 2.15
CA ARG A 17 8.75 8.28 2.66
C ARG A 17 9.63 7.58 1.63
N ASP A 18 9.07 6.58 0.95
CA ASP A 18 9.75 5.82 -0.09
C ASP A 18 10.15 6.70 -1.29
N GLU A 19 9.30 7.68 -1.65
CA GLU A 19 9.60 8.66 -2.70
C GLU A 19 10.62 9.72 -2.25
N ALA A 20 10.66 10.07 -0.97
CA ALA A 20 11.68 10.98 -0.43
C ALA A 20 13.10 10.38 -0.52
N TYR A 21 13.24 9.06 -0.44
CA TYR A 21 14.53 8.37 -0.60
C TYR A 21 15.18 8.64 -1.96
N ASP A 22 14.39 8.83 -3.03
CA ASP A 22 14.92 9.16 -4.36
C ASP A 22 15.70 10.49 -4.36
N GLN A 23 15.34 11.42 -3.48
CA GLN A 23 15.93 12.77 -3.40
C GLN A 23 17.03 12.86 -2.33
N ASP A 24 16.86 12.16 -1.21
CA ASP A 24 17.82 12.09 -0.12
C ASP A 24 17.89 10.66 0.42
N PRO A 25 18.80 9.81 -0.10
CA PRO A 25 18.85 8.38 0.22
C PRO A 25 19.44 8.13 1.62
N LYS A 26 18.65 8.46 2.64
CA LYS A 26 18.95 8.26 4.05
C LYS A 26 17.86 7.43 4.71
N GLY A 27 18.26 6.50 5.57
CA GLY A 27 17.35 5.61 6.28
C GLY A 27 17.15 4.27 5.57
N GLU A 28 15.98 3.66 5.77
CA GLU A 28 15.66 2.35 5.19
C GLU A 28 15.66 2.39 3.66
N PRO A 29 16.16 1.33 2.99
CA PRO A 29 16.12 1.23 1.55
C PRO A 29 14.67 1.25 1.02
N PRO A 30 14.47 1.69 -0.23
CA PRO A 30 13.14 1.88 -0.75
C PRO A 30 12.38 0.56 -0.86
N ILE A 31 11.11 0.61 -0.49
CA ILE A 31 10.11 -0.44 -0.58
C ILE A 31 9.92 -0.84 -2.05
N SER A 32 10.00 0.12 -2.99
CA SER A 32 9.83 -0.17 -4.41
C SER A 32 10.45 0.87 -5.35
N VAL A 33 10.28 0.66 -6.66
CA VAL A 33 10.66 1.62 -7.71
C VAL A 33 9.51 2.59 -8.02
N PRO A 34 9.77 3.77 -8.62
CA PRO A 34 8.75 4.80 -8.87
C PRO A 34 7.48 4.30 -9.57
N ARG A 35 7.61 3.37 -10.52
CA ARG A 35 6.47 2.82 -11.27
C ARG A 35 5.52 2.03 -10.38
N TYR A 36 6.04 1.26 -9.43
CA TYR A 36 5.22 0.47 -8.51
C TYR A 36 4.61 1.35 -7.41
N ARG A 37 5.34 2.36 -6.91
CA ARG A 37 4.75 3.40 -6.03
C ARG A 37 3.52 4.05 -6.67
N ARG A 38 3.61 4.44 -7.95
CA ARG A 38 2.49 5.04 -8.69
C ARG A 38 1.30 4.08 -8.82
N ALA A 39 1.56 2.80 -9.10
CA ALA A 39 0.50 1.79 -9.19
C ALA A 39 -0.21 1.60 -7.84
N LEU A 40 0.54 1.56 -6.74
CA LEU A 40 -0.01 1.45 -5.39
C LEU A 40 -0.82 2.69 -5.00
N ARG A 41 -0.34 3.90 -5.31
CA ARG A 41 -1.12 5.15 -5.15
C ARG A 41 -2.43 5.07 -5.91
N ALA A 42 -2.39 4.67 -7.18
CA ALA A 42 -3.60 4.54 -7.99
C ALA A 42 -4.60 3.55 -7.38
N ALA A 43 -4.13 2.43 -6.82
CA ALA A 43 -4.99 1.44 -6.18
C ALA A 43 -5.64 1.95 -4.88
N ILE A 44 -4.91 2.67 -4.02
CA ILE A 44 -5.45 3.19 -2.75
C ILE A 44 -6.29 4.46 -2.92
N ASP A 45 -6.12 5.18 -4.03
CA ASP A 45 -6.85 6.40 -4.37
C ASP A 45 -8.18 6.13 -5.10
N VAL A 46 -8.50 4.86 -5.39
CA VAL A 46 -9.80 4.50 -5.97
C VAL A 46 -10.93 4.95 -5.05
N VAL A 47 -11.83 5.77 -5.62
CA VAL A 47 -13.05 6.23 -4.95
C VAL A 47 -14.17 5.22 -5.26
N PRO A 48 -14.77 4.57 -4.24
CA PRO A 48 -15.81 3.56 -4.44
C PRO A 48 -16.97 4.05 -5.30
N GLU A 49 -17.37 5.31 -5.14
CA GLU A 49 -18.46 5.95 -5.89
C GLU A 49 -18.19 6.00 -7.40
N LEU A 50 -16.94 6.21 -7.81
CA LEU A 50 -16.57 6.21 -9.24
C LEU A 50 -16.67 4.81 -9.86
N VAL A 51 -16.54 3.76 -9.06
CA VAL A 51 -16.68 2.36 -9.52
C VAL A 51 -18.15 1.98 -9.59
N THR A 52 -18.98 2.48 -8.67
CA THR A 52 -20.41 2.17 -8.63
C THR A 52 -21.20 2.82 -9.76
N GLU A 53 -20.83 4.04 -10.15
CA GLU A 53 -21.43 4.81 -11.24
C GLU A 53 -21.14 4.24 -12.65
N GLN A 54 -20.10 3.42 -12.82
CA GLN A 54 -19.74 2.82 -14.11
C GLN A 54 -20.62 1.62 -14.52
N GLY A 55 -21.59 1.24 -13.69
CA GLY A 55 -22.43 0.07 -13.91
C GLY A 55 -23.71 0.31 -14.71
N MET A 56 -24.24 -0.78 -15.26
CA MET A 56 -25.57 -0.85 -15.90
C MET A 56 -26.69 -0.35 -14.97
N PRO A 57 -27.86 0.05 -15.51
CA PRO A 57 -29.01 0.42 -14.70
C PRO A 57 -29.39 -0.72 -13.73
N ARG A 58 -29.55 -0.35 -12.46
CA ARG A 58 -29.88 -1.25 -11.34
C ARG A 58 -31.10 -0.69 -10.61
N SER A 59 -31.86 -1.58 -9.97
CA SER A 59 -32.82 -1.16 -8.95
C SER A 59 -32.09 -0.52 -7.75
N ALA A 60 -32.79 0.27 -6.93
CA ALA A 60 -32.19 0.94 -5.78
C ALA A 60 -31.53 -0.05 -4.79
N VAL A 61 -32.17 -1.19 -4.55
CA VAL A 61 -31.65 -2.24 -3.65
C VAL A 61 -30.38 -2.89 -4.22
N GLU A 62 -30.35 -3.16 -5.53
CA GLU A 62 -29.15 -3.70 -6.19
C GLU A 62 -28.00 -2.69 -6.21
N ALA A 63 -28.29 -1.40 -6.38
CA ALA A 63 -27.28 -0.34 -6.36
C ALA A 63 -26.63 -0.22 -4.97
N GLU A 64 -27.43 -0.32 -3.90
CA GLU A 64 -26.93 -0.30 -2.52
C GLU A 64 -26.06 -1.53 -2.21
N ALA A 65 -26.56 -2.73 -2.52
CA ALA A 65 -25.81 -3.97 -2.32
C ALA A 65 -24.50 -3.99 -3.12
N TYR A 66 -24.53 -3.53 -4.37
CA TYR A 66 -23.34 -3.39 -5.20
C TYR A 66 -22.33 -2.41 -4.59
N SER A 67 -22.80 -1.24 -4.13
CA SER A 67 -21.95 -0.23 -3.51
C SER A 67 -21.31 -0.71 -2.21
N ALA A 68 -22.04 -1.46 -1.39
CA ALA A 68 -21.51 -2.09 -0.20
C ALA A 68 -20.40 -3.10 -0.54
N GLY A 69 -20.63 -3.96 -1.54
CA GLY A 69 -19.64 -4.94 -1.99
C GLY A 69 -18.37 -4.29 -2.58
N VAL A 70 -18.52 -3.20 -3.35
CA VAL A 70 -17.38 -2.43 -3.89
C VAL A 70 -16.53 -1.83 -2.75
N ARG A 71 -17.18 -1.24 -1.74
CA ARG A 71 -16.46 -0.68 -0.58
C ARG A 71 -15.70 -1.76 0.18
N ASP A 72 -16.34 -2.89 0.46
CA ASP A 72 -15.73 -4.02 1.16
C ASP A 72 -14.53 -4.61 0.39
N ALA A 73 -14.68 -4.78 -0.92
CA ALA A 73 -13.58 -5.26 -1.77
C ALA A 73 -12.39 -4.29 -1.79
N LEU A 74 -12.63 -2.99 -1.94
CA LEU A 74 -11.58 -1.97 -1.92
C LEU A 74 -10.90 -1.89 -0.56
N ASP A 75 -11.66 -1.99 0.54
CA ASP A 75 -11.11 -1.99 1.89
C ASP A 75 -10.30 -3.26 2.18
N THR A 76 -10.66 -4.39 1.58
CA THR A 76 -9.87 -5.62 1.63
C THR A 76 -8.55 -5.46 0.89
N VAL A 77 -8.56 -4.94 -0.34
CA VAL A 77 -7.35 -4.68 -1.14
C VAL A 77 -6.39 -3.74 -0.41
N VAL A 78 -6.90 -2.63 0.14
CA VAL A 78 -6.10 -1.70 0.96
C VAL A 78 -5.54 -2.39 2.20
N GLY A 79 -6.30 -3.28 2.83
CA GLY A 79 -5.84 -4.08 3.96
C GLY A 79 -4.65 -4.96 3.62
N VAL A 80 -4.73 -5.69 2.51
CA VAL A 80 -3.62 -6.52 2.01
C VAL A 80 -2.41 -5.66 1.66
N ILE A 81 -2.60 -4.56 0.93
CA ILE A 81 -1.50 -3.63 0.60
C ILE A 81 -0.83 -3.10 1.86
N ALA A 82 -1.62 -2.69 2.87
CA ALA A 82 -1.06 -2.21 4.13
C ALA A 82 -0.24 -3.30 4.82
N GLN A 83 -0.75 -4.53 4.91
CA GLN A 83 -0.06 -5.66 5.52
C GLN A 83 1.25 -6.02 4.81
N GLU A 84 1.24 -6.08 3.48
CA GLU A 84 2.41 -6.45 2.67
C GLU A 84 3.47 -5.34 2.60
N ILE A 85 3.07 -4.08 2.80
CA ILE A 85 4.01 -2.96 2.87
C ILE A 85 4.55 -2.82 4.32
N GLU A 86 3.80 -3.24 5.33
CA GLU A 86 4.18 -3.24 6.75
C GLU A 86 5.14 -4.40 7.13
N TYR A 87 5.43 -5.32 6.21
CA TYR A 87 6.32 -6.50 6.37
C TYR A 87 7.23 -6.60 5.12
N VAL A 88 8.57 -6.57 5.12
CA VAL A 88 9.59 -7.35 5.83
C VAL A 88 10.84 -6.46 5.99
N GLY A 89 11.25 -6.22 7.24
CA GLY A 89 12.63 -5.84 7.51
C GLY A 89 13.54 -6.98 7.06
N ILE A 90 14.43 -6.73 6.10
CA ILE A 90 15.52 -7.65 5.80
C ILE A 90 16.31 -7.80 7.12
N PRO A 91 16.46 -9.00 7.70
CA PRO A 91 17.37 -9.17 8.82
C PRO A 91 18.76 -8.76 8.35
N ASP A 92 19.37 -7.85 9.09
CA ASP A 92 20.71 -7.35 8.83
C ASP A 92 21.69 -8.52 8.59
N LEU A 93 22.06 -8.74 7.33
CA LEU A 93 23.07 -9.73 6.93
C LEU A 93 24.51 -9.19 7.15
N SER A 94 24.68 -8.03 7.79
CA SER A 94 26.00 -7.49 8.15
C SER A 94 26.65 -8.19 9.35
N ALA A 95 25.94 -9.04 10.09
CA ALA A 95 26.49 -9.75 11.24
C ALA A 95 27.11 -11.10 10.82
N GLY A 96 28.18 -11.09 10.02
CA GLY A 96 28.78 -12.36 9.59
C GLY A 96 30.00 -12.33 8.67
N GLU A 97 30.80 -11.28 8.63
CA GLU A 97 32.17 -11.45 8.12
C GLU A 97 33.10 -11.76 9.30
N PRO A 98 33.64 -12.98 9.43
CA PRO A 98 34.67 -13.24 10.42
C PRO A 98 35.90 -12.42 10.03
N SER A 99 36.37 -11.59 10.97
CA SER A 99 37.66 -10.90 10.88
C SER A 99 38.72 -11.89 10.43
N ARG A 100 39.17 -11.76 9.19
CA ARG A 100 40.38 -12.38 8.70
C ARG A 100 41.52 -11.60 9.33
N THR A 101 41.86 -11.94 10.56
CA THR A 101 43.06 -11.43 11.21
C THR A 101 44.25 -12.08 10.51
N ASP A 102 44.93 -11.29 9.69
CA ASP A 102 46.32 -11.53 9.30
C ASP A 102 47.20 -11.41 10.55
N ALA A 103 47.89 -12.49 10.92
CA ALA A 103 49.23 -12.54 11.53
C ALA A 103 49.59 -13.98 11.90
#